data_AF-A0A959CYV0-F1
#
_entry.id   AF-A0A959CYV0-F1
#
_cell.length_a   1.000
_cell.length_b   1.000
_cell.length_c   1.000
_cell.angle_alpha   90.00
_cell.angle_beta   90.00
_cell.angle_gamma   90.00
#
_symmetry.space_group_name_H-M   'P 1'
#
loop_
_entity.id
_entity.type
_entity.pdbx_description
1 polymer ?
#
loop_
_entity_poly.entity_id
_entity_poly.type
_entity_poly.pdbx_seq_one_letter_code
_entity_poly.pdbx_strand_id
1 'polypeptide(L)'
;YAKEAPGAFKLELRLGETYQWAVELQGEDIRSEDYRLVSLTPRGEEVLPRSENKTFKGHVLGPLGGEARLTLDEHFIFGFVESNGETYYIEPARRFDPQLSEDTYLAYPSSGVAETNSFECGWHDTPAPDIHELPAPDAGRFVLACYTLDVALAADFSMVQQFGSVSGAESFMLGVLNNVQSNYDNEFAHQIIFEVATFFVSSCSSCDPWTSSPSAGA
;
A
#
# COMPACT_ATOMS: atom_id res chain seq x y z
N TYR A 1 -1.65 3.44 18.91
CA TYR A 1 -2.18 2.62 17.82
C TYR A 1 -3.70 2.77 17.80
N ALA A 2 -4.27 3.16 16.66
CA ALA A 2 -5.71 3.29 16.49
C ALA A 2 -6.28 1.88 16.31
N LYS A 3 -6.82 1.31 17.41
CA LYS A 3 -7.62 0.08 17.34
C LYS A 3 -8.95 0.44 16.73
N GLU A 4 -9.45 -0.38 15.80
CA GLU A 4 -10.76 -0.26 15.12
C GLU A 4 -11.75 0.59 15.93
N ALA A 5 -11.78 1.89 15.64
CA ALA A 5 -12.85 2.73 16.12
C ALA A 5 -14.02 2.47 15.17
N PRO A 6 -15.20 2.05 15.65
CA PRO A 6 -16.37 1.97 14.78
C PRO A 6 -16.69 3.39 14.30
N GLY A 7 -16.35 3.69 13.05
CA GLY A 7 -16.55 4.98 12.40
C GLY A 7 -15.28 5.81 12.18
N ALA A 8 -15.48 7.00 11.62
CA ALA A 8 -14.39 7.91 11.37
C ALA A 8 -13.80 8.46 12.67
N PHE A 9 -12.48 8.64 12.71
CA PHE A 9 -11.75 9.21 13.83
C PHE A 9 -10.81 10.30 13.33
N LYS A 10 -10.51 11.25 14.23
CA LYS A 10 -9.62 12.38 13.94
C LYS A 10 -8.30 12.20 14.67
N LEU A 11 -7.19 12.51 14.01
CA LEU A 11 -5.88 12.55 14.65
C LEU A 11 -5.04 13.71 14.10
N GLU A 12 -4.11 14.16 14.94
CA GLU A 12 -3.07 15.12 14.57
C GLU A 12 -1.81 14.33 14.22
N LEU A 13 -1.48 14.27 12.94
CA LEU A 13 -0.27 13.63 12.45
C LEU A 13 0.85 14.66 12.50
N ARG A 14 1.82 14.44 13.39
CA ARG A 14 2.98 15.32 13.58
C ARG A 14 4.26 14.56 13.25
N LEU A 15 4.91 14.92 12.16
CA LEU A 15 6.16 14.31 11.71
C LEU A 15 7.27 15.36 11.73
N GLY A 16 8.10 15.28 12.76
CA GLY A 16 9.12 16.29 13.07
C GLY A 16 8.50 17.64 13.45
N GLU A 17 9.24 18.72 13.19
CA GLU A 17 8.78 20.10 13.42
C GLU A 17 8.14 20.72 12.15
N THR A 18 8.28 20.07 11.00
CA THR A 18 7.91 20.62 9.69
C THR A 18 6.50 20.25 9.29
N TYR A 19 6.09 19.02 9.53
CA TYR A 19 4.83 18.50 9.00
C TYR A 19 3.82 18.24 10.10
N GLN A 20 2.68 18.91 9.99
CA GLN A 20 1.54 18.72 10.87
C GLN A 20 0.25 18.73 10.05
N TRP A 21 -0.52 17.64 10.13
CA TRP A 21 -1.82 17.51 9.48
C TRP A 21 -2.87 17.02 10.46
N ALA A 22 -3.98 17.73 10.53
CA ALA A 22 -5.20 17.22 11.15
C ALA A 22 -5.90 16.35 10.11
N VAL A 23 -6.08 15.06 10.36
CA VAL A 23 -6.73 14.13 9.42
C VAL A 23 -7.97 13.50 10.04
N GLU A 24 -9.00 13.29 9.24
CA GLU A 24 -10.14 12.43 9.56
C GLU A 24 -10.01 11.15 8.72
N LEU A 25 -9.94 10.00 9.40
CA LEU A 25 -9.73 8.69 8.79
C LEU A 25 -10.87 7.74 9.19
N GLN A 26 -11.15 6.78 8.32
CA GLN A 26 -12.01 5.64 8.59
C GLN A 26 -11.30 4.35 8.17
N GLY A 27 -11.56 3.27 8.90
CA GLY A 27 -11.05 1.96 8.52
C GLY A 27 -11.62 1.51 7.17
N GLU A 28 -10.75 0.99 6.32
CA GLU A 28 -11.10 0.36 5.06
C GLU A 28 -10.34 -0.95 4.98
N ASP A 29 -10.97 -2.05 5.39
CA ASP A 29 -10.33 -3.36 5.28
C ASP A 29 -10.43 -3.83 3.84
N ILE A 30 -9.31 -3.75 3.11
CA ILE A 30 -9.21 -4.17 1.72
C ILE A 30 -9.04 -5.68 1.57
N ARG A 31 -9.13 -6.46 2.66
CA ARG A 31 -9.03 -7.92 2.65
C ARG A 31 -10.43 -8.54 2.70
N SER A 32 -10.67 -9.49 1.80
CA SER A 32 -11.88 -10.33 1.74
C SER A 32 -12.27 -10.93 3.10
N GLU A 33 -13.55 -11.29 3.26
CA GLU A 33 -14.03 -11.97 4.46
C GLU A 33 -13.31 -13.31 4.71
N ASP A 34 -12.94 -14.04 3.66
CA ASP A 34 -12.26 -15.34 3.72
C ASP A 34 -10.74 -15.27 3.57
N TYR A 35 -10.16 -14.08 3.68
CA TYR A 35 -8.72 -13.81 3.60
C TYR A 35 -7.89 -14.78 4.44
N ARG A 36 -6.78 -15.24 3.85
CA ARG A 36 -5.79 -16.09 4.50
C ARG A 36 -4.40 -15.48 4.44
N LEU A 37 -3.73 -15.45 5.57
CA LEU A 37 -2.29 -15.20 5.67
C LEU A 37 -1.57 -16.54 5.78
N VAL A 38 -0.79 -16.91 4.77
CA VAL A 38 -0.05 -18.15 4.67
C VAL A 38 1.44 -17.86 4.76
N SER A 39 2.12 -18.49 5.72
CA SER A 39 3.56 -18.43 5.88
C SER A 39 4.19 -19.75 5.46
N LEU A 40 5.07 -19.74 4.45
CA LEU A 40 5.87 -20.91 4.10
C LEU A 40 7.11 -20.98 5.00
N THR A 41 7.18 -22.04 5.80
CA THR A 41 8.29 -22.33 6.72
C THR A 41 9.09 -23.56 6.25
N PRO A 42 10.25 -23.87 6.85
CA PRO A 42 10.96 -25.12 6.54
C PRO A 42 10.16 -26.40 6.83
N ARG A 43 9.09 -26.30 7.64
CA ARG A 43 8.21 -27.42 8.00
C ARG A 43 6.97 -27.52 7.10
N GLY A 44 6.82 -26.62 6.13
CA GLY A 44 5.66 -26.48 5.27
C GLY A 44 4.88 -25.20 5.53
N GLU A 45 3.72 -25.10 4.90
CA GLU A 45 2.80 -23.96 5.02
C GLU A 45 2.12 -23.93 6.39
N GLU A 46 2.05 -22.73 6.96
CA GLU A 46 1.33 -22.43 8.19
C GLU A 46 0.33 -21.29 7.91
N VAL A 47 -0.94 -21.51 8.22
CA VAL A 47 -1.96 -20.46 8.14
C VAL A 47 -1.92 -19.67 9.45
N LEU A 48 -1.61 -18.39 9.36
CA LEU A 48 -1.56 -17.49 10.50
C LEU A 48 -2.92 -16.86 10.79
N PRO A 49 -3.17 -16.42 12.04
CA PRO A 49 -4.38 -15.66 12.36
C PRO A 49 -4.49 -14.38 11.53
N ARG A 50 -5.73 -14.02 11.16
CA ARG A 50 -6.03 -12.72 10.53
C ARG A 50 -5.63 -11.59 11.48
N SER A 51 -4.83 -10.64 11.01
CA SER A 51 -4.52 -9.43 11.78
C SER A 51 -5.73 -8.48 11.86
N GLU A 52 -5.70 -7.54 12.80
CA GLU A 52 -6.62 -6.38 12.78
C GLU A 52 -6.52 -5.62 11.45
N ASN A 53 -7.56 -4.86 11.10
CA ASN A 53 -7.51 -3.97 9.94
C ASN A 53 -6.41 -2.91 10.13
N LYS A 54 -5.57 -2.75 9.11
CA LYS A 54 -4.42 -1.84 9.12
C LYS A 54 -4.59 -0.67 8.16
N THR A 55 -5.56 -0.74 7.24
CA THR A 55 -5.72 0.21 6.13
C THR A 55 -6.84 1.20 6.40
N PHE A 56 -6.56 2.47 6.12
CA PHE A 56 -7.42 3.60 6.39
C PHE A 56 -7.47 4.54 5.19
N LYS A 57 -8.66 5.11 4.96
CA LYS A 57 -8.89 6.20 4.01
C LYS A 57 -9.50 7.40 4.69
N GLY A 58 -9.34 8.58 4.10
CA GLY A 58 -9.87 9.80 4.67
C GLY A 58 -9.38 11.04 3.97
N HIS A 59 -9.31 12.14 4.70
CA HIS A 59 -8.88 13.43 4.17
C HIS A 59 -8.19 14.28 5.23
N VAL A 60 -7.33 15.19 4.77
CA VAL A 60 -6.77 16.27 5.58
C VAL A 60 -7.85 17.32 5.83
N LEU A 61 -8.01 17.75 7.08
CA LEU A 61 -8.99 18.75 7.47
C LEU A 61 -8.52 20.16 7.10
N GLY A 62 -9.46 20.98 6.62
CA GLY A 62 -9.23 22.39 6.31
C GLY A 62 -9.37 22.71 4.82
N PRO A 63 -9.28 24.00 4.45
CA PRO A 63 -9.59 24.45 3.09
C PRO A 63 -8.58 24.01 2.03
N LEU A 64 -7.39 23.57 2.44
CA LEU A 64 -6.32 23.12 1.55
C LEU A 64 -6.00 21.64 1.72
N GLY A 65 -6.85 20.89 2.44
CA GLY A 65 -6.68 19.46 2.62
C GLY A 65 -7.26 18.66 1.46
N GLY A 66 -6.58 17.59 1.08
CA GLY A 66 -7.03 16.62 0.09
C GLY A 66 -7.14 15.22 0.69
N GLU A 67 -6.96 14.20 -0.14
CA GLU A 67 -7.08 12.81 0.28
C GLU A 67 -5.99 12.39 1.28
N ALA A 68 -6.30 11.42 2.14
CA ALA A 68 -5.34 10.74 2.98
C ALA A 68 -5.57 9.22 2.91
N ARG A 69 -4.51 8.47 2.58
CA ARG A 69 -4.46 7.02 2.65
C ARG A 69 -3.34 6.63 3.60
N LEU A 70 -3.68 5.94 4.68
CA LEU A 70 -2.70 5.55 5.69
C LEU A 70 -2.86 4.09 6.05
N THR A 71 -1.73 3.44 6.24
CA THR A 71 -1.61 2.10 6.79
C THR A 71 -0.87 2.18 8.10
N LEU A 72 -1.53 1.77 9.17
CA LEU A 72 -1.06 1.91 10.54
C LEU A 72 -0.96 0.53 11.16
N ASP A 73 0.20 0.22 11.73
CA ASP A 73 0.44 -0.98 12.52
C ASP A 73 1.37 -0.66 13.70
N GLU A 74 1.66 -1.64 14.55
CA GLU A 74 2.72 -1.52 15.55
C GLU A 74 4.06 -1.18 14.87
N HIS A 75 4.68 -0.06 15.29
CA HIS A 75 5.91 0.48 14.71
C HIS A 75 5.88 0.69 13.18
N PHE A 76 4.70 1.01 12.63
CA PHE A 76 4.53 1.15 11.18
C PHE A 76 3.53 2.25 10.82
N ILE A 77 3.98 3.14 9.93
CA ILE A 77 3.15 4.15 9.26
C ILE A 77 3.61 4.17 7.80
N PHE A 78 2.69 3.91 6.89
CA PHE A 78 2.92 3.97 5.45
C PHE A 78 1.72 4.58 4.74
N GLY A 79 1.95 5.52 3.83
CA GLY A 79 0.86 6.11 3.08
C GLY A 79 1.18 7.51 2.57
N PHE A 80 0.13 8.28 2.30
CA PHE A 80 0.26 9.68 1.89
C PHE A 80 -0.86 10.55 2.45
N VAL A 81 -0.61 11.85 2.44
CA VAL A 81 -1.59 12.90 2.66
C VAL A 81 -1.44 13.99 1.61
N GLU A 82 -2.56 14.52 1.13
CA GLU A 82 -2.59 15.65 0.22
C GLU A 82 -2.87 16.95 0.98
N SER A 83 -2.04 17.95 0.74
CA SER A 83 -2.21 19.26 1.36
C SER A 83 -1.63 20.34 0.46
N ASN A 84 -2.33 21.46 0.31
CA ASN A 84 -1.91 22.60 -0.53
C ASN A 84 -1.62 22.22 -2.00
N GLY A 85 -2.32 21.22 -2.54
CA GLY A 85 -2.11 20.74 -3.91
C GLY A 85 -0.84 19.94 -4.13
N GLU A 86 -0.20 19.46 -3.05
CA GLU A 86 0.99 18.61 -3.07
C GLU A 86 0.69 17.31 -2.31
N THR A 87 1.30 16.21 -2.75
CA THR A 87 1.23 14.91 -2.07
C THR A 87 2.46 14.73 -1.19
N TYR A 88 2.24 14.37 0.08
CA TYR A 88 3.31 14.06 1.03
C TYR A 88 3.27 12.58 1.38
N TYR A 89 4.36 11.87 1.07
CA TYR A 89 4.54 10.47 1.40
C TYR A 89 5.10 10.30 2.80
N ILE A 90 4.67 9.24 3.47
CA ILE A 90 5.10 8.86 4.82
C ILE A 90 5.50 7.40 4.77
N GLU A 91 6.74 7.10 5.13
CA GLU A 91 7.29 5.76 5.01
C GLU A 91 8.20 5.41 6.20
N PRO A 92 8.28 4.12 6.60
CA PRO A 92 9.28 3.70 7.59
C PRO A 92 10.68 3.96 7.05
N ALA A 93 11.50 4.70 7.81
CA ALA A 93 12.83 5.11 7.36
C ALA A 93 13.78 3.92 7.19
N ARG A 94 13.52 2.80 7.90
CA ARG A 94 14.25 1.53 7.75
C ARG A 94 14.24 0.95 6.34
N ARG A 95 13.27 1.34 5.51
CA ARG A 95 13.25 0.95 4.09
C ARG A 95 14.43 1.50 3.30
N PHE A 96 14.97 2.63 3.74
CA PHE A 96 16.11 3.31 3.11
C PHE A 96 17.41 3.04 3.86
N ASP A 97 17.35 2.92 5.19
CA ASP A 97 18.49 2.58 6.03
C ASP A 97 18.08 1.61 7.17
N PRO A 98 18.40 0.30 7.05
CA PRO A 98 18.05 -0.71 8.05
C PRO A 98 18.60 -0.45 9.45
N GLN A 99 19.57 0.45 9.62
CA GLN A 99 20.14 0.78 10.93
C GLN A 99 19.28 1.75 11.75
N LEU A 100 18.30 2.41 11.15
CA LEU A 100 17.41 3.36 11.84
C LEU A 100 16.47 2.64 12.81
N SER A 101 15.74 3.38 13.66
CA SER A 101 14.74 2.79 14.56
C SER A 101 13.45 2.43 13.81
N GLU A 102 12.67 1.45 14.30
CA GLU A 102 11.36 1.10 13.74
C GLU A 102 10.37 2.27 13.86
N ASP A 103 10.52 3.11 14.89
CA ASP A 103 9.73 4.32 15.10
C ASP A 103 10.29 5.57 14.41
N THR A 104 11.12 5.39 13.38
CA THR A 104 11.62 6.51 12.56
C THR A 104 10.93 6.51 11.20
N TYR A 105 10.34 7.64 10.85
CA TYR A 105 9.57 7.81 9.61
C TYR A 105 10.13 8.94 8.78
N LEU A 106 10.14 8.74 7.46
CA LEU A 106 10.46 9.78 6.49
C LEU A 106 9.15 10.38 5.97
N ALA A 107 9.07 11.71 6.00
CA ALA A 107 7.96 12.47 5.42
C ALA A 107 8.53 13.44 4.38
N TYR A 108 7.99 13.41 3.16
CA TYR A 108 8.54 14.20 2.06
C TYR A 108 7.48 14.49 0.99
N PRO A 109 7.53 15.66 0.33
CA PRO A 109 6.65 15.96 -0.78
C PRO A 109 7.05 15.13 -2.01
N SER A 110 6.10 14.84 -2.89
CA SER A 110 6.37 14.16 -4.16
C SER A 110 7.41 14.90 -5.01
N SER A 111 7.36 16.24 -5.00
CA SER A 111 8.34 17.14 -5.63
C SER A 111 9.75 17.10 -5.01
N GLY A 112 9.90 16.48 -3.85
CA GLY A 112 11.19 16.31 -3.15
C GLY A 112 11.93 15.03 -3.54
N VAL A 113 11.36 14.16 -4.38
CA VAL A 113 12.00 12.92 -4.82
C VAL A 113 13.12 13.24 -5.80
N ALA A 114 14.35 12.83 -5.46
CA ALA A 114 15.49 12.97 -6.35
C ALA A 114 15.41 11.96 -7.49
N GLU A 115 15.26 12.43 -8.72
CA GLU A 115 15.44 11.61 -9.92
C GLU A 115 16.92 11.24 -10.05
N THR A 116 17.27 10.03 -9.62
CA THR A 116 18.61 9.49 -9.85
C THR A 116 18.59 8.62 -11.10
N ASN A 117 19.30 9.03 -12.15
CA ASN A 117 19.46 8.28 -13.40
C ASN A 117 20.25 6.95 -13.24
N SER A 118 20.46 6.46 -12.01
CA SER A 118 21.24 5.26 -11.72
C SER A 118 20.39 4.00 -11.61
N PHE A 119 19.06 4.11 -11.67
CA PHE A 119 18.15 2.98 -11.64
C PHE A 119 17.21 3.04 -12.84
N GLU A 120 17.20 1.98 -13.65
CA GLU A 120 16.27 1.82 -14.76
C GLU A 120 14.96 1.23 -14.22
N CYS A 121 13.92 2.08 -14.12
CA CYS A 121 12.56 1.59 -14.12
C CYS A 121 12.20 1.25 -15.57
N GLY A 122 12.00 -0.04 -15.88
CA GLY A 122 11.73 -0.54 -17.24
C GLY A 122 10.44 0.02 -17.88
N TRP A 123 9.68 0.83 -17.15
CA TRP A 123 8.61 1.66 -17.69
C TRP A 123 9.11 2.69 -18.71
N HIS A 124 10.33 3.21 -18.56
CA HIS A 124 10.87 4.20 -19.50
C HIS A 124 11.18 3.61 -20.90
N ASP A 125 11.45 2.29 -20.97
CA ASP A 125 11.81 1.60 -22.22
C ASP A 125 10.65 0.85 -22.87
N THR A 126 9.46 0.89 -22.25
CA THR A 126 8.24 0.42 -22.91
C THR A 126 7.68 1.60 -23.71
N PRO A 127 7.58 1.51 -25.06
CA PRO A 127 6.71 2.43 -25.78
C PRO A 127 5.35 2.39 -25.07
N ALA A 128 4.75 3.56 -24.82
CA ALA A 128 3.37 3.59 -24.35
C ALA A 128 2.59 2.56 -25.18
N PRO A 129 1.91 1.58 -24.55
CA PRO A 129 1.16 0.60 -25.31
C PRO A 129 0.27 1.40 -26.26
N ASP A 130 0.22 0.97 -27.52
CA ASP A 130 -0.72 1.53 -28.48
C ASP A 130 -2.10 1.24 -27.89
N ILE A 131 -2.59 2.18 -27.09
CA ILE A 131 -3.93 2.15 -26.51
C ILE A 131 -4.82 2.34 -27.72
N HIS A 132 -5.09 1.23 -28.40
CA HIS A 132 -6.24 1.15 -29.27
C HIS A 132 -7.40 1.54 -28.37
N GLU A 133 -7.91 2.76 -28.57
CA GLU A 133 -9.20 3.17 -28.05
C GLU A 133 -10.16 2.08 -28.46
N LEU A 134 -10.47 1.19 -27.52
CA LEU A 134 -11.54 0.24 -27.72
C LEU A 134 -12.76 1.11 -28.02
N PRO A 135 -13.53 0.80 -29.08
CA PRO A 135 -14.70 1.59 -29.42
C PRO A 135 -15.53 1.75 -28.16
N ALA A 136 -15.90 3.00 -27.86
CA ALA A 136 -16.73 3.30 -26.70
C ALA A 136 -17.92 2.32 -26.69
N PRO A 137 -18.12 1.58 -25.58
CA PRO A 137 -19.27 0.70 -25.44
C PRO A 137 -20.55 1.44 -25.82
N ASP A 138 -21.43 0.75 -26.53
CA ASP A 138 -22.69 1.31 -27.03
C ASP A 138 -23.41 2.05 -25.89
N ALA A 139 -23.74 3.34 -26.10
CA ALA A 139 -24.20 4.29 -25.08
C ALA A 139 -25.51 3.87 -24.37
N GLY A 140 -26.13 2.77 -24.78
CA GLY A 140 -27.34 2.20 -24.19
C GLY A 140 -27.15 1.30 -22.97
N ARG A 141 -25.91 1.02 -22.51
CA ARG A 141 -25.64 0.07 -21.40
C ARG A 141 -24.54 0.47 -20.41
N PHE A 142 -24.20 1.74 -20.28
CA PHE A 142 -23.35 2.19 -19.18
C PHE A 142 -24.13 2.25 -17.87
N VAL A 143 -24.27 1.11 -17.21
CA VAL A 143 -24.63 1.07 -15.80
C VAL A 143 -23.34 1.35 -15.03
N LEU A 144 -23.31 2.40 -14.20
CA LEU A 144 -22.24 2.59 -13.22
C LEU A 144 -22.15 1.31 -12.38
N ALA A 145 -21.05 0.56 -12.55
CA ALA A 145 -20.77 -0.67 -11.82
C ALA A 145 -19.55 -0.46 -10.92
N CYS A 146 -19.58 -1.09 -9.76
CA CYS A 146 -18.41 -1.30 -8.91
C CYS A 146 -17.91 -2.72 -9.20
N TYR A 147 -16.70 -2.84 -9.74
CA TYR A 147 -16.06 -4.13 -9.94
C TYR A 147 -15.13 -4.41 -8.78
N THR A 148 -15.25 -5.61 -8.22
CA THR A 148 -14.27 -6.12 -7.26
C THR A 148 -13.21 -6.92 -7.99
N LEU A 149 -11.94 -6.65 -7.71
CA LEU A 149 -10.81 -7.42 -8.21
C LEU A 149 -10.19 -8.20 -7.06
N ASP A 150 -10.27 -9.53 -7.14
CA ASP A 150 -9.60 -10.43 -6.22
C ASP A 150 -8.09 -10.40 -6.46
N VAL A 151 -7.34 -10.01 -5.43
CA VAL A 151 -5.88 -9.90 -5.48
C VAL A 151 -5.26 -10.93 -4.53
N ALA A 152 -4.33 -11.74 -5.06
CA ALA A 152 -3.42 -12.53 -4.25
C ALA A 152 -2.07 -11.82 -4.20
N LEU A 153 -1.58 -11.55 -2.99
CA LEU A 153 -0.29 -10.92 -2.76
C LEU A 153 0.73 -11.97 -2.30
N ALA A 154 1.96 -11.86 -2.78
CA ALA A 154 3.04 -12.78 -2.46
C ALA A 154 4.32 -12.03 -2.10
N ALA A 155 5.05 -12.53 -1.10
CA ALA A 155 6.31 -11.98 -0.65
C ALA A 155 7.38 -13.05 -0.50
N ASP A 156 8.58 -12.74 -0.98
CA ASP A 156 9.77 -13.55 -0.76
C ASP A 156 10.33 -13.35 0.67
N PHE A 157 11.37 -14.11 0.99
CA PHE A 157 12.04 -14.02 2.28
C PHE A 157 12.76 -12.67 2.46
N SER A 158 13.19 -12.01 1.39
CA SER A 158 13.88 -10.72 1.47
C SER A 158 12.94 -9.61 1.98
N MET A 159 11.66 -9.67 1.65
CA MET A 159 10.62 -8.80 2.19
C MET A 159 10.46 -9.00 3.71
N VAL A 160 10.49 -10.25 4.19
CA VAL A 160 10.46 -10.53 5.62
C VAL A 160 11.70 -9.99 6.32
N GLN A 161 12.87 -10.06 5.68
CA GLN A 161 14.10 -9.48 6.23
C GLN A 161 14.03 -7.95 6.29
N GLN A 162 13.48 -7.30 5.26
CA GLN A 162 13.37 -5.85 5.18
C GLN A 162 12.37 -5.28 6.20
N PHE A 163 11.24 -5.97 6.39
CA PHE A 163 10.17 -5.53 7.28
C PHE A 163 10.16 -6.25 8.64
N GLY A 164 11.19 -7.04 8.93
CA GLY A 164 11.45 -7.71 10.20
C GLY A 164 10.57 -8.92 10.52
N SER A 165 9.38 -9.03 9.91
CA SER A 165 8.43 -10.12 10.18
C SER A 165 7.44 -10.33 9.03
N VAL A 166 6.71 -11.45 9.08
CA VAL A 166 5.58 -11.72 8.19
C VAL A 166 4.50 -10.64 8.31
N SER A 167 4.21 -10.18 9.54
CA SER A 167 3.25 -9.09 9.78
C SER A 167 3.75 -7.76 9.20
N GLY A 168 5.04 -7.47 9.30
CA GLY A 168 5.63 -6.25 8.72
C GLY A 168 5.56 -6.27 7.19
N ALA A 169 5.86 -7.42 6.57
CA ALA A 169 5.71 -7.59 5.13
C ALA A 169 4.25 -7.41 4.70
N GLU A 170 3.30 -8.08 5.39
CA GLU A 170 1.85 -7.90 5.19
C GLU A 170 1.45 -6.42 5.25
N SER A 171 1.85 -5.70 6.31
CA SER A 171 1.55 -4.27 6.49
C SER A 171 2.05 -3.42 5.33
N PHE A 172 3.27 -3.69 4.85
CA PHE A 172 3.82 -2.96 3.71
C PHE A 172 3.02 -3.16 2.44
N MET A 173 2.74 -4.41 2.08
CA MET A 173 2.07 -4.70 0.82
C MET A 173 0.58 -4.31 0.83
N LEU A 174 -0.09 -4.46 1.98
CA LEU A 174 -1.43 -3.87 2.17
C LEU A 174 -1.38 -2.35 2.00
N GLY A 175 -0.34 -1.69 2.53
CA GLY A 175 -0.19 -0.26 2.38
C GLY A 175 0.07 0.19 0.95
N VAL A 176 0.90 -0.54 0.20
CA VAL A 176 1.08 -0.29 -1.23
C VAL A 176 -0.26 -0.39 -1.96
N LEU A 177 -1.02 -1.46 -1.73
CA LEU A 177 -2.30 -1.64 -2.41
C LEU A 177 -3.36 -0.62 -1.98
N ASN A 178 -3.37 -0.21 -0.71
CA ASN A 178 -4.24 0.88 -0.22
C ASN A 178 -3.92 2.23 -0.88
N ASN A 179 -2.64 2.52 -1.12
CA ASN A 179 -2.25 3.70 -1.88
C ASN A 179 -2.65 3.57 -3.36
N VAL A 180 -2.48 2.39 -3.96
CA VAL A 180 -2.89 2.15 -5.36
C VAL A 180 -4.41 2.29 -5.52
N GLN A 181 -5.20 1.88 -4.51
CA GLN A 181 -6.65 1.98 -4.51
C GLN A 181 -7.16 3.41 -4.75
N SER A 182 -6.43 4.46 -4.33
CA SER A 182 -6.85 5.84 -4.59
C SER A 182 -6.85 6.19 -6.08
N ASN A 183 -6.03 5.52 -6.90
CA ASN A 183 -5.98 5.76 -8.35
C ASN A 183 -7.04 4.98 -9.16
N TYR A 184 -7.84 4.15 -8.51
CA TYR A 184 -8.85 3.30 -9.14
C TYR A 184 -10.25 3.52 -8.57
N ASP A 185 -10.41 4.52 -7.70
CA ASP A 185 -11.68 4.76 -7.03
C ASP A 185 -12.61 5.71 -7.80
N ASN A 186 -12.06 6.64 -8.60
CA ASN A 186 -12.82 7.65 -9.34
C ASN A 186 -12.29 7.94 -10.76
N GLU A 187 -11.13 7.39 -11.11
CA GLU A 187 -10.36 7.70 -12.31
C GLU A 187 -10.92 7.01 -13.57
N PHE A 188 -11.72 5.97 -13.39
CA PHE A 188 -12.32 5.19 -14.46
C PHE A 188 -13.85 5.39 -14.48
N ALA A 189 -14.48 5.11 -15.63
CA ALA A 189 -15.94 5.13 -15.77
C ALA A 189 -16.66 4.14 -14.81
N HIS A 190 -15.91 3.18 -14.28
CA HIS A 190 -16.36 2.20 -13.29
C HIS A 190 -15.36 2.17 -12.13
N GLN A 191 -15.87 2.12 -10.91
CA GLN A 191 -15.01 1.97 -9.74
C GLN A 191 -14.42 0.56 -9.71
N ILE A 192 -13.11 0.44 -9.51
CA ILE A 192 -12.44 -0.84 -9.30
C ILE A 192 -11.98 -0.89 -7.85
N ILE A 193 -12.48 -1.90 -7.12
CA ILE A 193 -12.19 -2.10 -5.70
C ILE A 193 -11.30 -3.32 -5.59
N PHE A 194 -10.09 -3.16 -5.06
CA PHE A 194 -9.21 -4.28 -4.77
C PHE A 194 -9.68 -5.00 -3.52
N GLU A 195 -9.77 -6.31 -3.60
CA GLU A 195 -10.09 -7.19 -2.47
C GLU A 195 -9.00 -8.25 -2.36
N VAL A 196 -8.22 -8.20 -1.28
CA VAL A 196 -7.13 -9.14 -1.04
C VAL A 196 -7.72 -10.46 -0.56
N ALA A 197 -7.63 -11.48 -1.41
CA ALA A 197 -8.11 -12.83 -1.13
C ALA A 197 -7.10 -13.64 -0.29
N THR A 198 -5.80 -13.42 -0.50
CA THR A 198 -4.75 -14.19 0.19
C THR A 198 -3.43 -13.43 0.20
N PHE A 199 -2.70 -13.65 1.28
CA PHE A 199 -1.29 -13.34 1.38
C PHE A 199 -0.48 -14.62 1.50
N PHE A 200 0.49 -14.82 0.62
CA PHE A 200 1.51 -15.84 0.76
C PHE A 200 2.87 -15.21 1.07
N VAL A 201 3.53 -15.64 2.13
CA VAL A 201 4.83 -15.11 2.55
C VAL A 201 5.82 -16.25 2.72
N SER A 202 6.93 -16.22 1.99
CA SER A 202 8.07 -17.08 2.27
C SER A 202 8.80 -16.56 3.51
N SER A 203 8.76 -17.32 4.60
CA SER A 203 9.41 -16.92 5.86
C SER A 203 10.76 -17.60 6.07
N CYS A 204 11.33 -18.22 5.04
CA CYS A 204 12.59 -18.93 5.18
C CYS A 204 13.41 -18.95 3.88
N SER A 205 14.71 -18.68 4.00
CA SER A 205 15.63 -18.68 2.85
C SER A 205 15.79 -20.06 2.19
N SER A 206 15.62 -21.15 2.94
CA SER A 206 15.80 -22.52 2.42
C SER A 206 14.57 -23.07 1.70
N CYS A 207 13.41 -22.44 1.86
CA CYS A 207 12.14 -22.85 1.28
C CYS A 207 11.58 -21.79 0.33
N ASP A 208 12.29 -20.68 0.16
CA ASP A 208 11.87 -19.60 -0.73
C ASP A 208 11.69 -20.12 -2.16
N PRO A 209 10.47 -20.06 -2.73
CA PRO A 209 10.23 -20.53 -4.09
C PRO A 209 10.78 -19.55 -5.13
N TRP A 210 11.13 -18.32 -4.74
CA TRP A 210 11.68 -17.30 -5.63
C TRP A 210 13.21 -17.35 -5.68
N THR A 211 13.76 -16.84 -6.78
CA THR A 211 15.21 -16.74 -6.93
C THR A 211 15.75 -15.67 -5.98
N SER A 212 17.04 -15.74 -5.61
CA SER A 212 17.68 -14.68 -4.83
C SER A 212 17.99 -13.41 -5.66
N SER A 213 17.42 -13.30 -6.87
CA SER A 213 17.64 -12.19 -7.76
C SER A 213 16.70 -11.04 -7.37
N PRO A 214 17.21 -9.80 -7.19
CA PRO A 214 16.36 -8.63 -6.97
C PRO A 214 15.67 -8.15 -8.27
N SER A 215 15.81 -8.88 -9.38
CA SER A 215 15.18 -8.53 -10.65
C SER A 215 13.76 -9.08 -10.70
N ALA A 216 12.78 -8.19 -10.91
CA ALA A 216 11.35 -8.52 -10.99
C ALA A 216 10.96 -9.43 -12.18
N GLY A 217 11.91 -9.86 -13.01
CA GLY A 217 11.69 -10.76 -14.16
C GLY A 217 12.65 -11.95 -14.26
N ALA A 218 13.35 -12.30 -13.17
CA ALA A 218 14.34 -13.38 -13.12
C ALA A 218 13.78 -14.72 -12.63
#